data_AF-A0A2V7QDK3-F1
#
_entry.id   AF-A0A2V7QDK3-F1
#
_cell.length_a   1.000
_cell.length_b   1.000
_cell.length_c   1.000
_cell.angle_alpha   90.00
_cell.angle_beta   90.00
_cell.angle_gamma   90.00
#
_symmetry.space_group_name_H-M   'P 1'
#
loop_
_entity.id
_entity.type
_entity.pdbx_description
1 polymer ?
#
loop_
_entity_poly.entity_id
_entity_poly.type
_entity_poly.pdbx_seq_one_letter_code
_entity_poly.pdbx_strand_id
1 'polypeptide(L)'
;MREYSFLLTALLALGATAAQAQTPMRGGAGGPGRRMELLFKDITLTPAQQAKVDSIQAHYRNERPSFTPGTPPDSATRDKIRALFQRERDDMRAVLTPDQQKTFDRNLEQMRQRRPGGP
;
A
#
# COMPACT_ATOMS: atom_id res chain seq x y z
N MET A 1 -0.21 12.14 -34.91
CA MET A 1 -1.55 12.02 -35.51
C MET A 1 -1.44 11.13 -36.73
N ARG A 2 -1.90 9.87 -36.65
CA ARG A 2 -2.16 8.98 -37.80
C ARG A 2 -3.04 7.85 -37.28
N GLU A 3 -4.31 7.99 -37.60
CA GLU A 3 -5.40 7.06 -37.27
C GLU A 3 -5.37 5.89 -38.25
N TYR A 4 -5.65 4.68 -37.75
CA TYR A 4 -6.00 3.53 -38.59
C TYR A 4 -7.26 2.89 -38.03
N SER A 5 -8.38 3.17 -38.69
CA SER A 5 -9.65 2.46 -38.53
C SER A 5 -9.72 1.34 -39.57
N PHE A 6 -9.84 0.09 -39.12
CA PHE A 6 -10.41 -0.99 -39.94
C PHE A 6 -11.25 -1.92 -39.04
N LEU A 7 -12.53 -1.97 -39.35
CA LEU A 7 -13.54 -2.94 -38.92
C LEU A 7 -13.35 -4.27 -39.68
N LEU A 8 -13.56 -5.43 -39.01
CA LEU A 8 -14.61 -6.44 -39.30
C LEU A 8 -14.30 -7.88 -38.80
N THR A 9 -15.27 -8.42 -38.05
CA THR A 9 -15.78 -9.82 -37.94
C THR A 9 -14.97 -10.99 -37.37
N ALA A 10 -15.39 -11.39 -36.16
CA ALA A 10 -16.03 -12.65 -35.74
C ALA A 10 -15.35 -14.02 -35.95
N LEU A 11 -15.15 -14.76 -34.85
CA LEU A 11 -15.48 -16.20 -34.76
C LEU A 11 -15.56 -16.68 -33.29
N LEU A 12 -16.68 -17.33 -32.94
CA LEU A 12 -16.88 -18.07 -31.69
C LEU A 12 -16.04 -19.36 -31.69
N ALA A 13 -15.42 -19.68 -30.55
CA ALA A 13 -15.02 -21.04 -30.21
C ALA A 13 -15.42 -21.34 -28.76
N LEU A 14 -16.31 -22.33 -28.58
CA LEU A 14 -16.58 -22.97 -27.29
C LEU A 14 -15.41 -23.91 -26.93
N GLY A 15 -14.98 -23.88 -25.68
CA GLY A 15 -14.04 -24.86 -25.13
C GLY A 15 -13.76 -24.61 -23.66
N ALA A 16 -13.95 -25.62 -22.83
CA ALA A 16 -14.13 -25.55 -21.39
C ALA A 16 -12.90 -25.09 -20.59
N THR A 17 -13.15 -24.35 -19.52
CA THR A 17 -12.41 -24.55 -18.27
C THR A 17 -13.36 -24.31 -17.12
N ALA A 18 -13.54 -25.34 -16.28
CA ALA A 18 -14.20 -25.21 -15.01
C ALA A 18 -13.52 -24.06 -14.25
N ALA A 19 -14.26 -22.98 -14.01
CA ALA A 19 -13.81 -21.91 -13.14
C ALA A 19 -13.68 -22.50 -11.74
N GLN A 20 -12.47 -22.95 -11.41
CA GLN A 20 -12.09 -23.29 -10.06
C GLN A 20 -12.47 -22.09 -9.19
N ALA A 21 -13.28 -22.36 -8.18
CA ALA A 21 -13.74 -21.40 -7.20
C ALA A 21 -12.53 -20.72 -6.55
N GLN A 22 -12.11 -19.59 -7.10
CA GLN A 22 -11.33 -18.60 -6.39
C GLN A 22 -12.35 -17.76 -5.63
N THR A 23 -12.82 -18.28 -4.50
CA THR A 23 -13.32 -17.40 -3.44
C THR A 23 -12.14 -16.49 -3.12
N PRO A 24 -12.15 -15.19 -3.46
CA PRO A 24 -11.05 -14.34 -3.02
C PRO A 24 -11.09 -14.42 -1.50
N MET A 25 -10.06 -15.01 -0.90
CA MET A 25 -9.81 -14.86 0.51
C MET A 25 -9.77 -13.35 0.75
N ARG A 26 -10.86 -12.83 1.29
CA ARG A 26 -11.06 -11.42 1.59
C ARG A 26 -10.08 -11.14 2.72
N GLY A 27 -8.85 -10.77 2.34
CA GLY A 27 -7.84 -10.31 3.26
C GLY A 27 -8.49 -9.26 4.17
N GLY A 28 -8.33 -9.47 5.48
CA GLY A 28 -8.98 -8.66 6.50
C GLY A 28 -8.89 -7.16 6.18
N ALA A 29 -9.93 -6.42 6.53
CA ALA A 29 -10.22 -5.05 6.12
C ALA A 29 -9.18 -3.97 6.51
N GLY A 30 -7.91 -4.32 6.76
CA GLY A 30 -6.83 -3.44 7.19
C GLY A 30 -5.45 -3.84 6.65
N GLY A 31 -5.37 -4.35 5.41
CA GLY A 31 -4.09 -4.67 4.77
C GLY A 31 -3.16 -3.46 4.55
N PRO A 32 -1.87 -3.67 4.24
CA PRO A 32 -0.87 -2.61 4.09
C PRO A 32 -1.28 -1.48 3.13
N GLY A 33 -1.96 -1.81 2.03
CA GLY A 33 -2.46 -0.82 1.07
C GLY A 33 -3.49 0.15 1.67
N ARG A 34 -4.40 -0.35 2.51
CA ARG A 34 -5.41 0.50 3.16
C ARG A 34 -4.79 1.46 4.19
N ARG A 35 -3.71 1.05 4.85
CA ARG A 35 -2.95 1.94 5.74
C ARG A 35 -2.34 3.11 4.99
N MET A 36 -1.77 2.85 3.82
CA MET A 36 -1.15 3.88 2.99
C MET A 36 -2.19 4.87 2.44
N GLU A 37 -3.33 4.35 1.97
CA GLU A 37 -4.47 5.16 1.53
C GLU A 37 -4.95 6.13 2.63
N LEU A 38 -5.09 5.63 3.87
CA LEU A 38 -5.49 6.48 5.00
C LEU A 38 -4.45 7.54 5.36
N LEU A 39 -3.16 7.21 5.23
CA LEU A 39 -2.07 8.13 5.56
C LEU A 39 -2.03 9.31 4.59
N PHE A 40 -2.28 9.07 3.31
CA PHE A 40 -2.32 10.09 2.24
C PHE A 40 -3.73 10.64 1.96
N LYS A 41 -4.70 10.32 2.81
CA LYS A 41 -6.07 10.83 2.65
C LYS A 41 -6.06 12.37 2.57
N ASP A 42 -6.79 12.91 1.60
CA ASP A 42 -6.88 14.36 1.33
C ASP A 42 -5.53 15.02 0.94
N ILE A 43 -4.54 14.22 0.49
CA ILE A 43 -3.27 14.70 -0.07
C ILE A 43 -3.20 14.31 -1.54
N THR A 44 -3.20 15.31 -2.42
CA THR A 44 -2.89 15.09 -3.84
C THR A 44 -1.38 15.20 -4.03
N LEU A 45 -0.74 14.10 -4.43
CA LEU A 45 0.69 14.09 -4.77
C LEU A 45 0.90 14.57 -6.20
N THR A 46 1.96 15.35 -6.42
CA THR A 46 2.47 15.59 -7.77
C THR A 46 3.09 14.30 -8.33
N PRO A 47 3.24 14.16 -9.66
CA PRO A 47 3.90 12.98 -10.24
C PRO A 47 5.32 12.74 -9.68
N ALA A 48 6.07 13.81 -9.42
CA ALA A 48 7.40 13.72 -8.83
C ALA A 48 7.38 13.24 -7.37
N GLN A 49 6.38 13.68 -6.59
CA GLN A 49 6.21 13.19 -5.21
C GLN A 49 5.76 11.72 -5.20
N GLN A 50 4.84 11.33 -6.09
CA GLN A 50 4.40 9.95 -6.22
C GLN A 50 5.58 9.02 -6.52
N ALA A 51 6.43 9.36 -7.50
CA ALA A 51 7.60 8.57 -7.84
C ALA A 51 8.57 8.38 -6.65
N LYS A 52 8.75 9.43 -5.83
CA LYS A 52 9.57 9.34 -4.61
C LYS A 52 8.92 8.44 -3.55
N VAL A 53 7.62 8.59 -3.33
CA VAL A 53 6.86 7.74 -2.40
C VAL A 53 6.93 6.27 -2.82
N ASP A 54 6.77 5.97 -4.10
CA ASP A 54 6.87 4.61 -4.63
C ASP A 54 8.27 4.02 -4.43
N SER A 55 9.31 4.83 -4.67
CA SER A 55 10.69 4.43 -4.41
C SER A 55 10.96 4.16 -2.92
N ILE A 56 10.41 4.97 -2.03
CA ILE A 56 10.51 4.78 -0.57
C ILE A 56 9.81 3.47 -0.17
N GLN A 57 8.58 3.25 -0.63
CA GLN A 57 7.87 2.00 -0.36
C GLN A 57 8.63 0.77 -0.87
N ALA A 58 9.21 0.85 -2.07
CA ALA A 58 9.99 -0.24 -2.65
C ALA A 58 11.24 -0.53 -1.81
N HIS A 59 11.96 0.50 -1.37
CA HIS A 59 13.12 0.39 -0.49
C HIS A 59 12.75 -0.35 0.80
N TYR A 60 11.76 0.15 1.53
CA TYR A 60 11.36 -0.44 2.81
C TYR A 60 10.72 -1.81 2.68
N ARG A 61 10.03 -2.10 1.57
CA ARG A 61 9.54 -3.46 1.27
C ARG A 61 10.69 -4.46 1.18
N ASN A 62 11.82 -4.07 0.60
CA ASN A 62 13.00 -4.94 0.49
C ASN A 62 13.73 -5.12 1.83
N GLU A 63 13.66 -4.13 2.73
CA GLU A 63 14.24 -4.23 4.08
C GLU A 63 13.37 -5.00 5.08
N ARG A 64 12.11 -5.30 4.74
CA ARG A 64 11.21 -6.00 5.66
C ARG A 64 11.70 -7.44 5.88
N PRO A 65 11.93 -7.86 7.14
CA PRO A 65 12.28 -9.24 7.41
C PRO A 65 11.11 -10.15 7.00
N SER A 66 11.47 -11.32 6.47
CA SER A 66 10.48 -12.37 6.16
C SER A 66 10.03 -13.06 7.44
N PHE A 67 8.79 -13.55 7.47
CA PHE A 67 8.23 -14.27 8.62
C PHE A 67 7.77 -15.66 8.20
N THR A 68 7.94 -16.62 9.09
CA THR A 68 7.28 -17.92 8.99
C THR A 68 5.78 -17.73 9.24
N PRO A 69 4.90 -18.05 8.27
CA PRO A 69 3.46 -18.00 8.50
C PRO A 69 3.06 -18.84 9.71
N GLY A 70 2.20 -18.30 10.57
CA GLY A 70 1.74 -18.98 11.78
C GLY A 70 2.67 -18.83 13.00
N THR A 71 3.85 -18.22 12.86
CA THR A 71 4.75 -17.95 13.98
C THR A 71 4.86 -16.45 14.23
N PRO A 72 4.44 -15.95 15.41
CA PRO A 72 4.65 -14.55 15.76
C PRO A 72 6.15 -14.21 15.84
N PRO A 73 6.59 -13.05 15.35
CA PRO A 73 7.97 -12.60 15.52
C PRO A 73 8.30 -12.35 17.00
N ASP A 74 9.55 -12.57 17.37
CA ASP A 74 10.09 -12.24 18.69
C ASP A 74 10.07 -10.72 18.96
N SER A 75 10.31 -10.32 20.21
CA SER A 75 10.26 -8.91 20.63
C SER A 75 11.24 -8.03 19.86
N ALA A 76 12.49 -8.46 19.71
CA ALA A 76 13.52 -7.71 19.00
C ALA A 76 13.15 -7.48 17.52
N THR A 77 12.57 -8.50 16.88
CA THR A 77 12.08 -8.42 15.51
C THR A 77 10.87 -7.50 15.42
N ARG A 78 9.94 -7.55 16.38
CA ARG A 78 8.83 -6.58 16.46
C ARG A 78 9.34 -5.14 16.58
N ASP A 79 10.36 -4.90 17.39
CA ASP A 79 10.95 -3.56 17.55
C ASP A 79 11.63 -3.07 16.26
N LYS A 80 12.38 -3.93 15.59
CA LYS A 80 12.96 -3.62 14.27
C LYS A 80 11.88 -3.26 13.24
N ILE A 81 10.79 -4.01 13.19
CA ILE A 81 9.65 -3.72 12.29
C ILE A 81 9.01 -2.37 12.64
N ARG A 82 8.81 -2.06 13.92
CA ARG A 82 8.25 -0.77 14.36
C ARG A 82 9.13 0.39 13.93
N ALA A 83 10.44 0.27 14.15
CA ALA A 83 11.44 1.26 13.75
C ALA A 83 11.45 1.44 12.22
N LEU A 84 11.38 0.34 11.46
CA LEU A 84 11.32 0.36 10.01
C LEU A 84 10.11 1.16 9.50
N PHE A 85 8.92 0.88 10.03
CA PHE A 85 7.72 1.62 9.67
C PHE A 85 7.75 3.09 10.12
N GLN A 86 8.43 3.41 11.23
CA GLN A 86 8.60 4.80 11.65
C GLN A 86 9.44 5.56 10.62
N ARG A 87 10.60 5.02 10.25
CA ARG A 87 11.47 5.64 9.24
C ARG A 87 10.79 5.76 7.88
N GLU A 88 10.08 4.73 7.43
CA GLU A 88 9.30 4.79 6.18
C GLU A 88 8.32 5.96 6.20
N ARG A 89 7.59 6.18 7.31
CA ARG A 89 6.67 7.33 7.43
C ARG A 89 7.39 8.67 7.42
N ASP A 90 8.52 8.76 8.12
CA ASP A 90 9.29 10.01 8.21
C ASP A 90 9.86 10.40 6.83
N ASP A 91 10.37 9.44 6.08
CA ASP A 91 10.85 9.65 4.71
C ASP A 91 9.71 10.05 3.76
N MET A 92 8.55 9.40 3.86
CA MET A 92 7.36 9.78 3.10
C MET A 92 6.90 11.20 3.42
N ARG A 93 6.91 11.59 4.70
CA ARG A 93 6.57 12.95 5.15
C ARG A 93 7.54 13.99 4.59
N ALA A 94 8.82 13.67 4.48
CA ALA A 94 9.84 14.57 3.94
C ALA A 94 9.66 14.91 2.44
N VAL A 95 8.93 14.09 1.68
CA VAL A 95 8.60 14.34 0.27
C VAL A 95 7.49 15.39 0.10
N LEU A 96 6.71 15.63 1.16
CA LEU A 96 5.53 16.48 1.13
C LEU A 96 5.87 17.96 1.30
N THR A 97 5.03 18.83 0.73
CA THR A 97 5.07 20.26 1.02
C THR A 97 4.66 20.54 2.47
N PRO A 98 5.01 21.71 3.03
CA PRO A 98 4.63 22.04 4.41
C PRO A 98 3.13 21.93 4.69
N ASP A 99 2.27 22.27 3.73
CA ASP A 99 0.81 22.14 3.93
C ASP A 99 0.32 20.70 3.83
N GLN A 100 0.88 19.90 2.92
CA GLN A 100 0.58 18.46 2.85
C GLN A 100 1.04 17.73 4.13
N GLN A 101 2.16 18.13 4.73
CA GLN A 101 2.64 17.57 6.00
C GLN A 101 1.62 17.74 7.13
N LYS A 102 0.95 18.90 7.23
CA LYS A 102 -0.10 19.12 8.24
C LYS A 102 -1.24 18.12 8.11
N THR A 103 -1.69 17.85 6.87
CA THR A 103 -2.72 16.85 6.58
C THR A 103 -2.22 15.44 6.90
N PHE A 104 -0.98 15.11 6.53
CA PHE A 104 -0.36 13.82 6.80
C PHE A 104 -0.27 13.54 8.31
N ASP A 105 0.18 14.52 9.09
CA ASP A 105 0.32 14.41 10.54
C ASP A 105 -1.04 14.24 11.22
N ARG A 106 -2.07 14.98 10.75
CA ARG A 106 -3.46 14.80 11.19
C ARG A 106 -3.96 13.38 10.90
N ASN A 107 -3.71 12.86 9.70
CA ASN A 107 -4.13 11.51 9.32
C ASN A 107 -3.43 10.45 10.18
N LEU A 108 -2.13 10.62 10.43
CA LEU A 108 -1.35 9.75 11.31
C LEU A 108 -1.94 9.73 12.72
N GLU A 109 -2.27 10.89 13.28
CA GLU A 109 -2.87 11.01 14.61
C GLU A 109 -4.25 10.34 14.66
N GLN A 110 -5.12 10.57 13.66
CA GLN A 110 -6.40 9.89 13.56
C GLN A 110 -6.24 8.36 13.49
N MET A 111 -5.22 7.87 12.78
CA MET A 111 -4.93 6.43 12.73
C MET A 111 -4.43 5.88 14.08
N ARG A 112 -3.73 6.68 14.88
CA ARG A 112 -3.30 6.28 16.24
C ARG A 112 -4.49 6.19 17.17
N GLN A 113 -5.39 7.17 17.15
CA GLN A 113 -6.63 7.19 17.94
C GLN A 113 -7.57 6.02 17.59
N ARG A 114 -7.58 5.61 16.32
CA ARG A 114 -8.38 4.47 15.83
C ARG A 114 -7.78 3.09 16.11
N ARG A 115 -6.61 2.99 16.73
CA ARG A 115 -6.14 1.72 17.30
C ARG A 115 -6.60 1.70 18.76
N PRO A 116 -7.69 1.00 19.11
CA PRO A 116 -7.97 0.74 20.52
C PRO A 116 -6.74 0.01 21.07
N GLY A 117 -6.30 0.40 22.27
CA GLY A 117 -5.11 -0.13 22.91
C GLY A 117 -5.00 -1.65 22.76
N GLY A 118 -3.96 -2.10 22.07
CA GLY A 118 -3.45 -3.44 22.31
C GLY A 118 -2.58 -3.36 23.56
N PRO A 119 -2.78 -4.21 24.57
CA PRO A 119 -1.92 -4.27 25.75
C PRO A 119 -0.45 -4.49 25.38
#